data_AF-A0A1L5L317-F1
#
_entry.id   AF-A0A1L5L317-F1
#
_cell.length_a   1.000
_cell.length_b   1.000
_cell.length_c   1.000
_cell.angle_alpha   90.00
_cell.angle_beta   90.00
_cell.angle_gamma   90.00
#
_symmetry.space_group_name_H-M   'P 1'
#
loop_
_entity.id
_entity.type
_entity.pdbx_description
1 polymer ?
#
loop_
_entity_poly.entity_id
_entity_poly.type
_entity_poly.pdbx_seq_one_letter_code
_entity_poly.pdbx_strand_id
1 'polypeptide(L)' 'EFTGPILSPGYGWQGAEAKDLKTVFRGTRSNVLVTVSRLIASHGPDIASLSQATESIALDVRQALMEATAEGDENQ' A
#
# COMPACT_ATOMS: atom_id res chain seq x y z
N GLU A 1 16.79 10.80 -9.79
CA GLU A 1 15.51 11.36 -9.32
C GLU A 1 14.37 11.00 -10.27
N PHE A 2 13.55 10.00 -9.91
CA PHE A 2 12.29 9.71 -10.59
C PHE A 2 11.16 10.43 -9.84
N THR A 3 10.37 11.25 -10.53
CA THR A 3 9.32 12.09 -9.92
C THR A 3 7.90 11.69 -10.33
N GLY A 4 7.74 10.66 -11.16
CA GLY A 4 6.44 10.18 -11.60
C GLY A 4 5.68 9.36 -10.55
N PRO A 5 4.36 9.14 -10.72
CA PRO A 5 3.61 8.21 -9.89
C PRO A 5 4.03 6.76 -10.16
N ILE A 6 4.38 6.05 -9.10
CA ILE A 6 4.67 4.62 -9.13
C ILE A 6 3.40 3.85 -8.79
N LEU A 7 3.02 2.95 -9.68
CA LEU A 7 1.95 1.99 -9.43
C LEU A 7 2.54 0.76 -8.71
N SER A 8 2.03 0.45 -7.51
CA SER A 8 2.38 -0.75 -6.75
C SER A 8 1.18 -1.71 -6.74
N PRO A 9 1.13 -2.69 -7.66
CA PRO A 9 0.06 -3.67 -7.72
C PRO A 9 0.22 -4.77 -6.67
N GLY A 10 -0.88 -5.27 -6.13
CA GLY A 10 -0.91 -6.55 -5.42
C GLY A 10 -0.65 -6.50 -3.92
N TYR A 11 -0.79 -5.34 -3.28
CA TYR A 11 -0.78 -5.26 -1.82
C TYR A 11 -1.84 -6.21 -1.23
N GLY A 12 -1.42 -7.09 -0.32
CA GLY A 12 -2.29 -8.08 0.34
C GLY A 12 -2.39 -9.47 -0.32
N TRP A 13 -1.64 -9.79 -1.39
CA TRP A 13 -1.55 -11.16 -1.93
C TRP A 13 -0.16 -11.76 -1.72
N GLN A 14 -0.05 -12.69 -0.77
CA GLN A 14 1.13 -13.55 -0.49
C GLN A 14 2.50 -12.85 -0.46
N GLY A 15 2.68 -11.90 0.46
CA GLY A 15 4.03 -11.44 0.84
C GLY A 15 4.51 -10.13 0.22
N ALA A 16 3.62 -9.38 -0.45
CA ALA A 16 3.75 -7.94 -0.66
C ALA A 16 3.64 -7.19 0.70
N GLU A 17 4.60 -7.47 1.58
CA GLU A 17 4.74 -6.88 2.91
C GLU A 17 5.38 -5.50 2.81
N ALA A 18 5.40 -4.76 3.92
CA ALA A 18 6.08 -3.46 4.03
C ALA A 18 7.51 -3.45 3.44
N LYS A 19 8.20 -4.59 3.35
CA LYS A 19 9.51 -4.73 2.69
C LYS A 19 9.50 -4.47 1.18
N ASP A 20 8.43 -4.84 0.48
CA ASP A 20 8.31 -4.67 -0.97
C ASP A 20 7.95 -3.21 -1.27
N LEU A 21 7.13 -2.62 -0.40
CA LEU A 21 6.95 -1.18 -0.33
C LEU A 21 8.32 -0.50 -0.16
N LYS A 22 9.15 -0.86 0.84
CA LYS A 22 10.50 -0.25 1.03
C LYS A 22 11.35 -0.25 -0.25
N THR A 23 11.35 -1.34 -1.01
CA THR A 23 12.11 -1.46 -2.26
C THR A 23 11.55 -0.52 -3.35
N VAL A 24 10.23 -0.42 -3.45
CA VAL A 24 9.54 0.47 -4.41
C VAL A 24 9.64 1.96 -4.00
N PHE A 25 9.72 2.24 -2.71
CA PHE A 25 9.80 3.60 -2.16
C PHE A 25 11.21 4.19 -2.08
N ARG A 26 12.28 3.40 -2.26
CA ARG A 26 13.65 3.91 -2.29
C ARG A 26 13.80 4.98 -3.36
N GLY A 27 13.85 6.25 -2.93
CA GLY A 27 14.03 7.42 -3.80
C GLY A 27 12.74 8.11 -4.29
N THR A 28 11.55 7.63 -3.90
CA THR A 28 10.27 8.21 -4.37
C THR A 28 9.42 8.67 -3.18
N ARG A 29 9.64 9.92 -2.76
CA ARG A 29 9.12 10.44 -1.47
C ARG A 29 7.63 10.80 -1.43
N SER A 30 6.86 10.77 -2.52
CA SER A 30 5.44 11.19 -2.43
C SER A 30 4.45 10.64 -3.45
N ASN A 31 4.88 9.90 -4.48
CA ASN A 31 4.00 9.57 -5.60
C ASN A 31 3.81 8.06 -5.75
N VAL A 32 3.19 7.38 -4.79
CA VAL A 32 2.89 5.95 -4.94
C VAL A 32 1.39 5.68 -4.83
N LEU A 33 0.92 4.95 -5.84
CA LEU A 33 -0.45 4.48 -5.96
C LEU A 33 -0.47 2.97 -5.70
N VAL A 34 -0.99 2.58 -4.54
CA VAL A 34 -1.21 1.17 -4.21
C VAL A 34 -2.57 0.73 -4.74
N THR A 35 -2.64 -0.42 -5.41
CA THR A 35 -3.92 -0.96 -5.92
C THR A 35 -4.28 -2.27 -5.27
N VAL A 36 -5.53 -2.35 -4.77
CA VAL A 36 -6.11 -3.53 -4.14
C VAL A 36 -7.50 -3.76 -4.72
N SER A 37 -7.74 -4.93 -5.31
CA SER A 37 -9.01 -5.22 -6.00
C SER A 37 -9.58 -6.59 -5.61
N ARG A 38 -8.82 -7.68 -5.80
CA ARG A 38 -9.30 -9.03 -5.48
C ARG A 38 -9.62 -9.24 -4.01
N LEU A 39 -8.83 -8.64 -3.11
CA LEU A 39 -9.04 -8.73 -1.66
C LEU A 39 -10.31 -7.98 -1.22
N ILE A 40 -10.62 -6.83 -1.85
CA ILE A 40 -11.88 -6.13 -1.57
C ILE A 40 -13.04 -6.95 -2.14
N ALA A 41 -12.94 -7.37 -3.40
CA ALA A 41 -13.99 -8.13 -4.08
C ALA A 41 -14.34 -9.46 -3.39
N SER A 42 -13.41 -10.08 -2.66
CA SER A 42 -13.68 -11.31 -1.88
C SER A 42 -14.59 -11.11 -0.68
N HIS A 43 -14.81 -9.86 -0.23
CA HIS A 43 -15.74 -9.53 0.85
C HIS A 43 -17.15 -9.15 0.35
N GLY A 44 -17.37 -9.15 -0.97
CA GLY A 44 -18.67 -8.91 -1.58
C GLY A 44 -19.59 -10.14 -1.59
N PRO A 45 -20.85 -10.00 -2.07
CA PRO A 45 -21.40 -8.83 -2.78
C PRO A 45 -22.01 -7.76 -1.87
N ASP A 46 -22.03 -7.97 -0.56
CA ASP A 46 -22.60 -7.01 0.39
C ASP A 46 -21.81 -5.69 0.41
N ILE A 47 -22.52 -4.57 0.23
CA ILE A 47 -21.90 -3.24 0.11
C ILE A 47 -21.24 -2.83 1.43
N ALA A 48 -21.85 -3.18 2.58
CA ALA A 48 -21.27 -2.84 3.88
C ALA A 48 -19.94 -3.58 4.09
N SER A 49 -19.88 -4.85 3.71
CA SER A 49 -18.68 -5.69 3.76
C SER A 49 -17.58 -5.18 2.82
N LEU A 50 -17.94 -4.73 1.62
CA LEU A 50 -16.99 -4.08 0.69
C LEU A 50 -16.45 -2.76 1.24
N SER A 51 -17.31 -1.93 1.85
CA SER A 51 -16.89 -0.66 2.46
C SER A 51 -15.94 -0.88 3.62
N GLN A 52 -16.27 -1.81 4.52
CA GLN A 52 -15.43 -2.16 5.66
C GLN A 52 -14.07 -2.71 5.22
N ALA A 53 -14.03 -3.60 4.23
CA ALA A 53 -12.79 -4.11 3.67
C ALA A 53 -11.93 -2.97 3.08
N THR A 54 -12.54 -2.05 2.35
CA THR A 54 -11.85 -0.89 1.76
C THR A 54 -11.24 0.01 2.84
N GLU A 55 -11.98 0.31 3.90
CA GLU A 55 -11.50 1.14 5.02
C GLU A 55 -10.34 0.48 5.77
N SER A 56 -10.46 -0.81 6.09
CA SER A 56 -9.40 -1.58 6.76
C SER A 56 -8.12 -1.60 5.93
N ILE A 57 -8.23 -1.91 4.65
CA ILE A 57 -7.08 -1.96 3.74
C ILE A 57 -6.43 -0.58 3.60
N ALA A 58 -7.24 0.49 3.55
CA ALA A 58 -6.71 1.85 3.50
C ALA A 58 -5.94 2.23 4.76
N LEU A 59 -6.36 1.75 5.94
CA LEU A 59 -5.60 1.92 7.19
C LEU A 59 -4.27 1.16 7.14
N ASP A 60 -4.30 -0.11 6.75
CA ASP A 60 -3.10 -0.94 6.67
C ASP A 60 -2.07 -0.35 5.71
N VAL A 61 -2.51 0.10 4.53
CA VAL A 61 -1.63 0.77 3.55
C VAL A 61 -1.05 2.06 4.14
N ARG A 62 -1.87 2.92 4.77
CA ARG A 62 -1.36 4.16 5.39
C ARG A 62 -0.30 3.87 6.44
N GLN A 63 -0.51 2.88 7.30
CA GLN A 63 0.45 2.50 8.32
C GLN A 63 1.76 2.00 7.70
N ALA A 64 1.68 1.09 6.73
CA ALA A 64 2.85 0.56 6.04
C ALA A 64 3.65 1.65 5.30
N LEU A 65 2.95 2.65 4.74
CA LEU A 65 3.59 3.82 4.13
C LEU A 65 4.32 4.69 5.18
N MET A 66 3.67 4.98 6.32
CA MET A 66 4.29 5.75 7.40
C MET A 66 5.55 5.08 7.94
N GLU A 67 5.48 3.78 8.21
CA GLU A 67 6.63 2.97 8.67
C GLU A 67 7.77 2.98 7.64
N ALA A 68 7.44 2.80 6.35
CA ALA A 68 8.44 2.84 5.28
C ALA A 68 9.10 4.22 5.12
N THR A 69 8.37 5.31 5.35
CA THR A 69 8.94 6.66 5.31
C THR A 69 9.80 6.98 6.51
N ALA A 70 9.38 6.61 7.73
CA ALA A 70 10.13 6.88 8.96
C ALA A 70 11.49 6.17 8.99
N GLU A 71 11.54 4.89 8.61
CA GLU A 71 12.80 4.13 8.53
C GLU A 71 13.74 4.62 7.40
N GLY A 72 13.18 5.23 6.35
CA GLY A 72 13.95 5.80 5.24
C GLY A 72 14.71 7.06 5.63
N ASP A 73 14.18 7.82 6.59
CA ASP A 73 14.79 9.04 7.12
C ASP A 73 15.84 8.75 8.22
N GLU A 74 15.71 7.63 8.95
CA GLU A 74 16.70 7.20 9.97
C GLU A 74 17.97 6.55 9.38
N ASN A 75 17.88 6.01 8.16
CA ASN A 75 19.00 5.34 7.46
C ASN A 75 19.72 6.25 6.43
N GLN A 76 19.52 7.57 6.51
CA GLN A 76 20.13 8.59 5.65
C GLN A 76 21.06 9.49 6.44
#